data_AF-A0AAR5P174-F1
#
_entry.id   AF-A0AAR5P174-F1
#
_cell.length_a   1.000
_cell.length_b   1.000
_cell.length_c   1.000
_cell.angle_alpha   90.00
_cell.angle_beta   90.00
_cell.angle_gamma   90.00
#
_symmetry.space_group_name_H-M   'P 1'
#
loop_
_entity.id
_entity.type
_entity.pdbx_description
1 polymer ?
#
loop_
_entity_poly.entity_id
_entity_poly.type
_entity_poly.pdbx_seq_one_letter_code
_entity_poly.pdbx_strand_id
1 'polypeptide(L)'
;MDCLLQEMGTLPQLSIIKGPTRALQANVLHKLFENVANGESAQKPAVIFAGNESSRHHTYEEIDKITNKIARTIQETVQKNNLPRNQDGDYIVAVNMHPSDSLVIVLLSIWKSGCAYLPLDHAFPGPRIEHIIRESRPVMVIYDE
;
A
#
# COMPACT_ATOMS: atom_id res chain seq x y z
N MET A 1 32.65 -39.41 -38.16
CA MET A 1 33.58 -38.26 -38.08
C MET A 1 33.00 -37.17 -38.96
N ASP A 2 32.28 -36.16 -38.50
CA ASP A 2 31.84 -35.71 -37.18
C ASP A 2 30.50 -34.99 -37.47
N CYS A 3 29.39 -35.35 -36.83
CA CYS A 3 29.02 -34.94 -35.49
C CYS A 3 29.07 -33.41 -35.30
N LEU A 4 27.89 -32.84 -35.05
CA LEU A 4 27.66 -31.55 -34.37
C LEU A 4 27.84 -30.26 -35.19
N LEU A 5 26.88 -29.98 -36.07
CA LEU A 5 26.41 -28.60 -36.25
C LEU A 5 24.91 -28.53 -36.01
N GLN A 6 24.59 -28.67 -34.72
CA GLN A 6 23.69 -27.76 -34.01
C GLN A 6 22.34 -27.52 -34.69
N GLU A 7 21.40 -28.42 -34.41
CA GLU A 7 19.99 -28.06 -34.28
C GLU A 7 19.91 -26.86 -33.32
N MET A 8 19.91 -25.65 -33.88
CA MET A 8 19.57 -24.45 -33.14
C MET A 8 18.09 -24.58 -32.79
N GLY A 9 17.83 -25.17 -31.63
CA GLY A 9 16.51 -25.30 -31.05
C GLY A 9 15.78 -23.97 -31.22
N THR A 10 14.72 -23.99 -32.01
CA THR A 10 13.81 -22.87 -32.10
C THR A 10 13.32 -22.59 -30.70
N LEU A 11 13.56 -21.37 -30.21
CA LEU A 11 13.01 -20.91 -28.94
C LEU A 11 11.52 -21.27 -28.93
N PRO A 12 11.01 -21.98 -27.90
CA PRO A 12 9.60 -22.30 -27.84
C PRO A 12 8.81 -21.00 -27.94
N GLN A 13 7.84 -20.97 -28.85
CA GLN A 13 6.95 -19.82 -29.02
C GLN A 13 6.37 -19.49 -27.65
N LEU A 14 6.73 -18.33 -27.09
CA LEU A 14 6.25 -17.89 -25.79
C LEU A 14 4.73 -18.04 -25.78
N SER A 15 4.22 -18.91 -24.91
CA SER A 15 2.78 -19.06 -24.69
C SER A 15 2.28 -17.80 -24.00
N ILE A 16 1.95 -16.76 -24.78
CA ILE A 16 1.40 -15.52 -24.23
C ILE A 16 -0.07 -15.77 -23.89
N ILE A 17 -0.35 -15.95 -22.60
CA ILE A 17 -1.72 -15.98 -22.09
C ILE A 17 -2.24 -14.53 -22.09
N LYS A 18 -3.09 -14.19 -23.06
CA LYS A 18 -3.85 -12.93 -23.06
C LYS A 18 -5.28 -13.20 -22.61
N GLY A 19 -5.61 -12.76 -21.40
CA GLY A 19 -6.99 -12.70 -20.95
C GLY A 19 -7.80 -11.64 -21.69
N PRO A 20 -9.13 -11.61 -21.49
CA PRO A 20 -9.97 -10.54 -22.00
C PRO A 20 -9.44 -9.19 -21.51
N THR A 21 -9.33 -8.24 -22.44
CA THR A 21 -8.87 -6.88 -22.12
C THR A 21 -10.08 -5.99 -21.89
N ARG A 22 -9.98 -5.11 -20.90
CA ARG A 22 -10.97 -4.08 -20.62
C ARG A 22 -10.24 -2.74 -20.55
N ALA A 23 -10.78 -1.73 -21.23
CA ALA A 23 -10.34 -0.36 -21.03
C ALA A 23 -10.67 0.08 -19.60
N LEU A 24 -9.63 0.42 -18.83
CA LEU A 24 -9.77 1.01 -17.50
C LEU A 24 -9.40 2.48 -17.58
N GLN A 25 -10.22 3.33 -16.99
CA GLN A 25 -9.87 4.73 -16.79
C GLN A 25 -8.93 4.83 -15.59
N ALA A 26 -7.76 5.43 -15.81
CA ALA A 26 -6.81 5.69 -14.73
C ALA A 26 -7.46 6.61 -13.68
N ASN A 27 -7.43 6.15 -12.42
CA ASN A 27 -7.91 6.88 -11.26
C ASN A 27 -6.93 6.65 -10.11
N VAL A 28 -6.79 7.63 -9.23
CA VAL A 28 -6.08 7.40 -7.97
C VAL A 28 -6.91 6.47 -7.09
N LEU A 29 -6.26 5.47 -6.49
CA LEU A 29 -6.95 4.38 -5.79
C LEU A 29 -7.85 4.87 -4.64
N HIS A 30 -7.39 5.86 -3.88
CA HIS A 30 -8.19 6.42 -2.79
C HIS A 30 -9.44 7.17 -3.27
N LYS A 31 -9.47 7.71 -4.51
CA LYS A 31 -10.68 8.31 -5.09
C LYS A 31 -11.72 7.25 -5.48
N LEU A 32 -11.27 6.08 -5.94
CA LEU A 32 -12.18 4.95 -6.16
C LEU A 32 -12.84 4.54 -4.84
N PHE A 33 -12.07 4.50 -3.76
CA PHE A 33 -12.60 4.22 -2.42
C PHE A 33 -13.60 5.30 -1.97
N GLU A 34 -13.25 6.57 -2.08
CA GLU A 34 -14.13 7.70 -1.73
C GLU A 34 -15.46 7.67 -2.49
N ASN A 35 -15.45 7.30 -3.78
CA ASN A 35 -16.67 7.18 -4.57
C ASN A 35 -17.59 6.08 -4.03
N VAL A 36 -17.03 4.96 -3.55
CA VAL A 36 -17.81 3.89 -2.92
C VAL A 36 -18.35 4.34 -1.55
N ALA A 37 -17.51 5.02 -0.75
CA ALA A 37 -17.87 5.50 0.57
C ALA A 37 -18.92 6.62 0.59
N ASN A 38 -18.99 7.43 -0.48
CA ASN A 38 -20.01 8.47 -0.66
C ASN A 38 -21.23 8.00 -1.46
N GLY A 39 -21.24 6.75 -1.93
CA GLY A 39 -22.29 6.19 -2.76
C GLY A 39 -23.27 5.30 -2.00
N GLU A 40 -24.07 4.54 -2.75
CA GLU A 40 -25.08 3.61 -2.20
C GLU A 40 -24.48 2.50 -1.31
N SER A 41 -23.19 2.21 -1.47
CA SER A 41 -22.49 1.17 -0.71
C SER A 41 -21.82 1.71 0.57
N ALA A 42 -22.04 2.98 0.94
CA ALA A 42 -21.45 3.62 2.11
C ALA A 42 -21.58 2.79 3.40
N GLN A 43 -22.77 2.25 3.66
CA GLN A 43 -23.06 1.46 4.86
C GLN A 43 -22.75 -0.04 4.74
N LYS A 44 -22.17 -0.48 3.63
CA LYS A 44 -21.76 -1.88 3.48
C LYS A 44 -20.44 -2.13 4.21
N PRO A 45 -20.23 -3.34 4.77
CA PRO A 45 -18.94 -3.72 5.34
C PRO A 45 -17.82 -3.61 4.29
N ALA A 46 -16.76 -2.88 4.64
CA ALA A 46 -15.55 -2.73 3.84
C ALA A 46 -14.42 -3.61 4.37
N VAL A 47 -14.28 -3.69 5.70
CA VAL A 47 -13.29 -4.53 6.38
C VAL A 47 -13.99 -5.35 7.45
N ILE A 48 -13.66 -6.63 7.48
CA ILE A 48 -14.05 -7.56 8.54
C ILE A 48 -12.76 -8.14 9.10
N PHE A 49 -12.51 -7.94 10.39
CA PHE A 49 -11.34 -8.45 11.06
C PHE A 49 -11.76 -9.39 12.19
N ALA A 50 -11.48 -10.68 12.00
CA ALA A 50 -11.71 -11.71 13.01
C ALA A 50 -10.49 -11.80 13.93
N GLY A 51 -10.54 -11.10 15.07
CA GLY A 51 -9.54 -11.23 16.13
C GLY A 51 -9.79 -12.47 17.00
N ASN A 52 -8.91 -12.71 17.98
CA ASN A 52 -8.96 -13.88 18.86
C ASN A 52 -10.26 -13.97 19.69
N GLU A 53 -10.87 -12.82 20.04
CA GLU A 53 -12.02 -12.76 20.95
C GLU A 53 -13.30 -12.23 20.28
N SER A 54 -13.18 -11.43 19.22
CA SER A 54 -14.34 -10.84 18.54
C SER A 54 -14.04 -10.47 17.09
N SER A 55 -15.09 -10.51 16.26
CA SER A 55 -15.07 -9.97 14.90
C SER A 55 -15.42 -8.49 14.93
N ARG A 56 -14.56 -7.65 14.37
CA ARG A 56 -14.84 -6.23 14.14
C ARG A 56 -15.20 -6.00 12.68
N HIS A 57 -16.17 -5.13 12.46
CA HIS A 57 -16.64 -4.75 11.14
C HIS A 57 -16.57 -3.23 11.01
N HIS A 58 -16.08 -2.75 9.88
CA HIS A 58 -16.06 -1.33 9.55
C HIS A 58 -16.74 -1.13 8.19
N THR A 59 -17.64 -0.15 8.11
CA THR A 59 -18.29 0.23 6.85
C THR A 59 -17.36 1.08 5.97
N TYR A 60 -17.69 1.23 4.69
CA TYR A 60 -16.96 2.15 3.81
C TYR A 60 -16.98 3.59 4.33
N GLU A 61 -18.13 4.05 4.85
CA GLU A 61 -18.26 5.40 5.41
C GLU A 61 -17.39 5.60 6.66
N GLU A 62 -17.35 4.61 7.57
CA GLU A 62 -16.54 4.67 8.79
C GLU A 62 -15.05 4.73 8.48
N ILE A 63 -14.58 3.86 7.58
CA ILE A 63 -13.18 3.87 7.13
C ILE A 63 -12.86 5.20 6.44
N ASP A 64 -13.72 5.72 5.56
CA ASP A 64 -13.43 7.00 4.89
C ASP A 64 -13.31 8.15 5.89
N LYS A 65 -14.20 8.23 6.87
CA LYS A 65 -14.15 9.24 7.93
C LYS A 65 -12.86 9.17 8.75
N ILE A 66 -12.46 7.97 9.20
CA ILE A 66 -11.26 7.79 10.03
C ILE A 66 -10.01 8.07 9.20
N THR A 67 -9.95 7.55 7.98
CA THR A 67 -8.77 7.70 7.11
C THR A 67 -8.58 9.15 6.66
N ASN A 68 -9.64 9.90 6.41
CA ASN A 68 -9.56 11.34 6.12
C ASN A 68 -8.98 12.13 7.29
N LYS A 69 -9.30 11.76 8.54
CA LYS A 69 -8.73 12.41 9.73
C LYS A 69 -7.23 12.13 9.84
N ILE A 70 -6.82 10.87 9.72
CA ILE A 70 -5.40 10.47 9.81
C ILE A 70 -4.60 11.08 8.66
N ALA A 71 -5.15 11.10 7.44
CA ALA A 71 -4.51 11.72 6.28
C ALA A 71 -4.20 13.20 6.50
N ARG A 72 -5.13 13.95 7.08
CA ARG A 72 -4.91 15.36 7.46
C ARG A 72 -3.81 15.49 8.51
N THR A 73 -3.80 14.63 9.53
CA THR A 73 -2.74 14.60 10.54
C THR A 73 -1.35 14.34 9.92
N ILE A 74 -1.25 13.41 8.97
CA ILE A 74 0.01 13.13 8.24
C ILE A 74 0.45 14.39 7.48
N GLN A 75 -0.46 15.00 6.70
CA GLN A 75 -0.17 16.23 5.93
C GLN A 75 0.27 17.38 6.83
N GLU A 76 -0.44 17.62 7.92
CA GLU A 76 -0.10 18.66 8.89
C GLU A 76 1.26 18.41 9.53
N THR A 77 1.57 17.16 9.87
CA THR A 77 2.87 16.79 10.47
C THR A 77 4.01 17.05 9.49
N VAL A 78 3.84 16.65 8.22
CA VAL A 78 4.84 16.90 7.16
C VAL A 78 5.07 18.40 6.94
N GLN A 79 3.99 19.18 6.87
CA GLN A 79 4.05 20.62 6.63
C GLN A 79 4.62 21.39 7.82
N LYS A 80 4.10 21.16 9.04
CA LYS A 80 4.52 21.88 10.26
C LYS A 80 6.00 21.67 10.59
N ASN A 81 6.52 20.47 10.32
CA ASN A 81 7.92 20.13 10.58
C ASN A 81 8.83 20.35 9.37
N ASN A 82 8.31 20.87 8.25
CA ASN A 82 9.04 21.06 7.00
C ASN A 82 9.85 19.81 6.59
N LEU A 83 9.23 18.63 6.69
CA LEU A 83 9.91 17.37 6.43
C LEU A 83 10.29 17.29 4.93
N PRO A 84 11.49 16.81 4.58
CA PRO A 84 11.93 16.73 3.20
C PRO A 84 11.32 15.52 2.48
N ARG A 85 11.22 15.59 1.15
CA ARG A 85 10.97 14.42 0.31
C ARG A 85 12.23 13.56 0.21
N ASN A 86 12.06 12.30 -0.15
CA ASN A 86 13.18 11.40 -0.45
C ASN A 86 13.88 11.79 -1.78
N GLN A 87 14.85 10.99 -2.21
CA GLN A 87 15.61 11.25 -3.44
C GLN A 87 14.75 11.20 -4.72
N ASP A 88 13.66 10.43 -4.69
CA ASP A 88 12.72 10.27 -5.82
C ASP A 88 11.64 11.37 -5.85
N GLY A 89 11.62 12.26 -4.85
CA GLY A 89 10.62 13.32 -4.74
C GLY A 89 9.33 12.91 -4.05
N ASP A 90 9.32 11.82 -3.28
CA ASP A 90 8.16 11.31 -2.56
C ASP A 90 8.24 11.58 -1.05
N TYR A 91 7.07 11.74 -0.43
CA TYR A 91 6.93 11.62 1.02
C TYR A 91 6.65 10.15 1.35
N ILE A 92 7.60 9.49 2.04
CA ILE A 92 7.48 8.09 2.41
C ILE A 92 7.12 7.98 3.89
N VAL A 93 6.06 7.23 4.20
CA VAL A 93 5.67 6.84 5.56
C VAL A 93 5.97 5.36 5.72
N ALA A 94 6.92 5.01 6.59
CA ALA A 94 7.16 3.60 6.89
C ALA A 94 6.07 3.06 7.83
N VAL A 95 5.66 1.81 7.63
CA VAL A 95 4.61 1.15 8.40
C VAL A 95 5.14 -0.17 8.93
N ASN A 96 5.21 -0.31 10.25
CA ASN A 96 5.61 -1.53 10.95
C ASN A 96 4.47 -1.94 11.90
N MET A 97 3.47 -2.62 11.34
CA MET A 97 2.30 -3.05 12.11
C MET A 97 1.93 -4.50 11.77
N HIS A 98 1.36 -5.19 12.74
CA HIS A 98 0.78 -6.50 12.55
C HIS A 98 -0.51 -6.43 11.72
N PRO A 99 -0.87 -7.50 10.99
CA PRO A 99 -2.14 -7.57 10.27
C PRO A 99 -3.34 -7.30 11.18
N SER A 100 -4.05 -6.21 10.90
CA SER A 100 -5.21 -5.74 11.66
C SER A 100 -6.13 -4.89 10.79
N ASP A 101 -7.34 -4.60 11.27
CA ASP A 101 -8.20 -3.56 10.70
C ASP A 101 -7.50 -2.18 10.71
N SER A 102 -6.74 -1.90 11.77
CA SER A 102 -5.95 -0.67 11.89
C SER A 102 -4.89 -0.53 10.79
N LEU A 103 -4.23 -1.63 10.39
CA LEU A 103 -3.27 -1.61 9.28
C LEU A 103 -3.94 -1.13 7.98
N VAL A 104 -5.11 -1.65 7.63
CA VAL A 104 -5.84 -1.23 6.41
C VAL A 104 -6.19 0.26 6.46
N ILE A 105 -6.65 0.74 7.63
CA ILE A 105 -6.95 2.15 7.86
C ILE A 105 -5.68 3.00 7.68
N VAL A 106 -4.55 2.61 8.26
CA VAL A 106 -3.28 3.34 8.14
C VAL A 106 -2.81 3.42 6.69
N LEU A 107 -2.79 2.30 5.96
CA LEU A 107 -2.34 2.28 4.55
C LEU A 107 -3.21 3.20 3.67
N LEU A 108 -4.54 3.15 3.83
CA LEU A 108 -5.44 4.01 3.07
C LEU A 108 -5.29 5.49 3.45
N SER A 109 -5.02 5.78 4.73
CA SER A 109 -4.76 7.14 5.21
C SER A 109 -3.49 7.73 4.61
N ILE A 110 -2.43 6.94 4.50
CA ILE A 110 -1.17 7.35 3.86
C ILE A 110 -1.41 7.70 2.40
N TRP A 111 -2.13 6.87 1.65
CA TRP A 111 -2.49 7.18 0.26
C TRP A 111 -3.36 8.42 0.12
N LYS A 112 -4.35 8.61 1.01
CA LYS A 112 -5.20 9.82 1.03
C LYS A 112 -4.39 11.08 1.35
N SER A 113 -3.32 10.95 2.14
CA SER A 113 -2.44 12.07 2.45
C SER A 113 -1.58 12.51 1.25
N GLY A 114 -1.50 11.68 0.19
CA GLY A 114 -0.61 11.88 -0.95
C GLY A 114 0.82 11.38 -0.71
N CYS A 115 1.04 10.64 0.37
CA CYS A 115 2.31 9.98 0.68
C CYS A 115 2.31 8.54 0.16
N ALA A 116 3.50 7.99 -0.05
CA ALA A 116 3.71 6.57 -0.28
C ALA A 116 3.92 5.84 1.05
N TYR A 117 3.40 4.62 1.20
CA TYR A 117 3.74 3.78 2.35
C TYR A 117 4.89 2.83 2.02
N LEU A 118 5.70 2.52 3.03
CA LEU A 118 6.78 1.55 2.97
C LEU A 118 6.55 0.48 4.05
N PRO A 119 6.17 -0.75 3.70
CA PRO A 119 5.97 -1.80 4.70
C PRO A 119 7.32 -2.26 5.27
N LEU A 120 7.39 -2.32 6.60
CA LEU A 120 8.50 -2.89 7.36
C LEU A 120 7.98 -4.12 8.12
N ASP A 121 8.60 -5.27 7.89
CA ASP A 121 8.24 -6.52 8.56
C ASP A 121 8.92 -6.60 9.94
N HIS A 122 8.17 -6.97 10.97
CA HIS A 122 8.68 -7.20 12.33
C HIS A 122 9.69 -8.36 12.38
N ALA A 123 9.61 -9.31 11.45
CA ALA A 123 10.54 -10.43 11.36
C ALA A 123 11.90 -10.03 10.76
N PHE A 124 12.05 -8.80 10.25
CA PHE A 124 13.32 -8.36 9.70
C PHE A 124 14.36 -8.08 10.80
N PRO A 125 15.60 -8.58 10.64
CA PRO A 125 16.66 -8.26 11.59
C PRO A 125 16.98 -6.76 11.55
N GLY A 126 17.39 -6.19 12.69
CA GLY A 126 17.69 -4.76 12.85
C GLY A 126 18.55 -4.16 11.72
N PRO A 127 19.68 -4.77 11.31
CA PRO A 127 20.50 -4.25 10.22
C PRO A 127 19.77 -4.12 8.88
N ARG A 128 18.76 -4.97 8.61
CA ARG A 128 17.94 -4.88 7.40
C ARG A 128 16.98 -3.71 7.49
N ILE A 129 16.35 -3.49 8.65
CA ILE A 129 15.48 -2.33 8.88
C ILE A 129 16.29 -1.04 8.73
N GLU A 130 17.47 -0.96 9.36
CA GLU A 130 18.38 0.19 9.25
C GLU A 130 18.76 0.49 7.80
N HIS A 131 19.09 -0.55 7.02
CA HIS A 131 19.39 -0.39 5.60
C HIS A 131 18.19 0.18 4.83
N ILE A 132 16.99 -0.36 5.04
CA ILE A 132 15.76 0.11 4.37
C ILE A 132 15.49 1.58 4.73
N ILE A 133 15.55 1.94 6.02
CA ILE A 133 15.31 3.32 6.49
C ILE A 133 16.33 4.29 5.88
N ARG A 134 17.61 3.91 5.83
CA ARG A 134 18.68 4.75 5.28
C ARG A 134 18.49 5.04 3.79
N GLU A 135 18.11 4.04 3.00
CA GLU A 135 17.92 4.19 1.56
C GLU A 135 16.62 4.94 1.24
N SER A 136 15.52 4.55 1.90
CA SER A 136 14.18 5.11 1.61
C SER A 136 13.94 6.49 2.22
N ARG A 137 14.62 6.83 3.33
CA ARG A 137 14.49 8.10 4.06
C ARG A 137 13.02 8.49 4.33
N PRO A 138 12.26 7.64 5.05
CA PRO A 138 10.88 7.95 5.37
C PRO A 138 10.81 9.17 6.29
N VAL A 139 9.78 9.99 6.12
CA VAL A 139 9.55 11.18 6.93
C VAL A 139 8.97 10.86 8.30
N MET A 140 8.36 9.67 8.45
CA MET A 140 7.83 9.17 9.71
C MET A 140 7.67 7.64 9.65
N VAL A 141 7.54 7.03 10.82
CA VAL A 141 7.22 5.60 11.00
C VAL A 141 5.92 5.50 11.80
N ILE A 142 4.97 4.71 11.31
CA ILE A 142 3.76 4.32 12.05
C ILE A 142 3.93 2.87 12.46
N TYR A 143 3.74 2.58 13.75
CA TYR A 143 3.90 1.25 14.31
C TYR A 143 2.82 0.94 15.35
N ASP A 144 2.62 -0.34 15.64
CA ASP A 144 1.81 -0.81 16.77
C ASP A 144 2.71 -1.23 17.96
N GLU A 145 2.19 -1.10 19.18
CA GLU A 145 2.88 -1.50 20.42
C GLU A 145 2.93 -3.03 20.60
#